data_AF-A0A925KII0-F1
#
_entry.id   AF-A0A925KII0-F1
#
_cell.length_a   1.000
_cell.length_b   1.000
_cell.length_c   1.000
_cell.angle_alpha   90.00
_cell.angle_beta   90.00
_cell.angle_gamma   90.00
#
_symmetry.space_group_name_H-M   'P 1'
#
loop_
_entity.id
_entity.type
_entity.pdbx_description
1 polymer ?
#
loop_
_entity_poly.entity_id
_entity_poly.type
_entity_poly.pdbx_seq_one_letter_code
_entity_poly.pdbx_strand_id
1 'polypeptide(L)'
;MNIFASVRVGLLYAAVLVVLSVAQLFSFESLLPIVTDFSLPGGRPLAYFLAAFIVIAEVFALPYLLQMRLSSAMQLVSMVTGWLVAFLWLGIALWLTISDSTVTNIGLLGDVVAVAPGLISILIGLILGILAGWSSWSIRPLLRTKK
;
A
#
# COMPACT_ATOMS: atom_id res chain seq x y z
N MET A 1 -24.43 -1.60 -7.99
CA MET A 1 -23.16 -0.83 -8.06
C MET A 1 -22.53 -1.07 -9.43
N ASN A 2 -22.17 -0.01 -10.16
CA ASN A 2 -21.72 -0.12 -11.56
C ASN A 2 -20.34 -0.79 -11.67
N ILE A 3 -20.26 -1.94 -12.34
CA ILE A 3 -19.02 -2.71 -12.54
C ILE A 3 -17.96 -1.86 -13.25
N PHE A 4 -18.36 -1.02 -14.21
CA PHE A 4 -17.45 -0.10 -14.89
C PHE A 4 -16.79 0.91 -13.94
N ALA A 5 -17.47 1.31 -12.87
CA ALA A 5 -16.91 2.22 -11.88
C ALA A 5 -15.87 1.51 -10.99
N SER A 6 -16.11 0.28 -10.56
CA SER A 6 -15.14 -0.46 -9.75
C SER A 6 -13.87 -0.81 -10.53
N VAL A 7 -13.98 -1.09 -11.83
CA VAL A 7 -12.81 -1.29 -12.71
C VAL A 7 -11.95 -0.03 -12.81
N ARG A 8 -12.57 1.13 -13.02
CA ARG A 8 -11.85 2.41 -13.10
C ARG A 8 -11.15 2.74 -11.78
N VAL A 9 -11.81 2.48 -10.65
CA VAL A 9 -11.22 2.67 -9.31
C VAL A 9 -10.06 1.71 -9.07
N GLY A 10 -10.18 0.45 -9.51
CA GLY A 10 -9.08 -0.53 -9.46
C GLY A 10 -7.86 -0.09 -10.25
N LEU A 11 -8.06 0.44 -11.47
CA LEU A 11 -6.97 1.00 -12.29
C LEU A 11 -6.33 2.24 -11.66
N LEU A 12 -7.14 3.13 -11.06
CA LEU A 12 -6.63 4.28 -10.34
C LEU A 12 -5.78 3.85 -9.14
N TYR A 13 -6.25 2.85 -8.37
CA TYR A 13 -5.48 2.31 -7.26
C TYR A 13 -4.19 1.63 -7.74
N ALA A 14 -4.25 0.86 -8.83
CA ALA A 14 -3.06 0.27 -9.46
C ALA A 14 -2.03 1.35 -9.84
N ALA A 15 -2.48 2.43 -10.48
CA ALA A 15 -1.61 3.53 -10.87
C ALA A 15 -0.93 4.18 -9.66
N VAL A 16 -1.69 4.40 -8.57
CA VAL A 16 -1.13 4.91 -7.31
C VAL A 16 -0.08 3.96 -6.76
N LEU A 17 -0.39 2.66 -6.62
CA LEU A 17 0.57 1.68 -6.12
C LEU A 17 1.82 1.57 -6.99
N VAL A 18 1.69 1.61 -8.32
CA VAL A 18 2.86 1.64 -9.22
C VAL A 18 3.74 2.85 -8.94
N VAL A 19 3.16 4.04 -8.79
CA VAL A 19 3.92 5.26 -8.48
C VAL A 19 4.62 5.15 -7.13
N LEU A 20 3.93 4.65 -6.10
CA LEU A 20 4.52 4.43 -4.77
C LEU A 20 5.69 3.45 -4.85
N SER A 21 5.48 2.27 -5.43
CA SER A 21 6.49 1.21 -5.50
C SER A 21 7.70 1.64 -6.31
N VAL A 22 7.48 2.32 -7.44
CA VAL A 22 8.58 2.84 -8.28
C VAL A 22 9.36 3.90 -7.52
N ALA A 23 8.69 4.87 -6.88
CA ALA A 23 9.36 5.90 -6.09
C ALA A 23 10.19 5.28 -4.94
N GLN A 24 9.60 4.33 -4.21
CA GLN A 24 10.27 3.62 -3.11
C GLN A 24 11.44 2.75 -3.59
N LEU A 25 11.34 2.10 -4.74
CA LEU A 25 12.44 1.32 -5.33
C LEU A 25 13.60 2.22 -5.76
N PHE A 26 13.31 3.38 -6.34
CA PHE A 26 14.36 4.34 -6.74
C PHE A 26 15.07 4.97 -5.55
N SER A 27 14.35 5.20 -4.44
CA SER A 27 14.92 5.76 -3.22
C SER A 27 15.09 4.72 -2.12
N PHE A 28 15.28 3.44 -2.46
CA PHE A 28 15.27 2.37 -1.46
C PHE A 28 16.39 2.55 -0.43
N GLU A 29 17.56 3.00 -0.86
CA GLU A 29 18.70 3.30 0.01
C GLU A 29 18.39 4.40 1.04
N SER A 30 17.66 5.45 0.65
CA SER A 30 17.21 6.53 1.52
C SER A 30 15.97 6.16 2.36
N LEU A 31 15.17 5.20 1.90
CA LEU A 31 13.97 4.75 2.62
C LEU A 31 14.35 3.98 3.89
N LEU A 32 15.44 3.24 3.86
CA LEU A 32 15.93 2.50 5.02
C LEU A 32 16.16 3.39 6.27
N PRO A 33 16.96 4.48 6.21
CA PRO A 33 17.13 5.35 7.36
C PRO A 33 15.81 6.01 7.81
N ILE A 34 14.95 6.41 6.86
CA ILE A 34 13.63 6.99 7.18
C ILE A 34 12.81 6.03 8.05
N VAL A 35 12.72 4.74 7.67
CA VAL A 35 11.92 3.76 8.41
C VAL A 35 12.58 3.39 9.74
N THR A 36 13.91 3.44 9.85
CA THR A 36 14.57 3.22 11.15
C THR A 36 14.32 4.34 12.15
N ASP A 37 14.03 5.56 11.68
CA ASP A 37 13.72 6.70 12.54
C ASP A 37 12.28 6.67 13.10
N PHE A 38 11.43 5.76 12.61
CA PHE A 38 10.05 5.58 13.09
C PHE A 38 9.97 5.06 14.54
N SER A 39 11.10 4.72 15.15
CA SER A 39 11.18 4.27 16.56
C SER A 39 10.23 3.11 16.85
N LEU A 40 10.11 2.17 15.91
CA LEU A 40 9.24 1.01 16.02
C LEU A 40 9.69 0.09 17.17
N PRO A 41 8.77 -0.58 17.89
CA PRO A 41 9.08 -1.39 19.07
C PRO A 41 9.98 -2.61 18.80
N GLY A 42 10.13 -3.03 17.53
CA GLY A 42 11.04 -4.10 17.11
C GLY A 42 12.44 -3.64 16.69
N GLY A 43 12.75 -2.35 16.82
CA GLY A 43 14.05 -1.78 16.47
C GLY A 43 14.39 -1.85 14.98
N ARG A 44 15.70 -1.73 14.69
CA ARG A 44 16.23 -1.65 13.31
C ARG A 44 15.88 -2.85 12.42
N PRO A 45 15.98 -4.12 12.87
CA PRO A 45 15.68 -5.27 12.00
C PRO A 45 14.23 -5.28 11.52
N LEU A 46 13.29 -4.91 12.41
CA LEU A 46 11.88 -4.83 12.05
C LEU A 46 11.62 -3.68 11.06
N ALA A 47 12.29 -2.53 11.23
CA ALA A 47 12.21 -1.41 10.30
C ALA A 47 12.67 -1.80 8.89
N TYR A 48 13.82 -2.49 8.75
CA TYR A 48 14.31 -2.97 7.45
C TYR A 48 13.35 -3.97 6.80
N PHE A 49 12.83 -4.91 7.60
CA PHE A 49 11.85 -5.87 7.12
C PHE A 49 10.57 -5.18 6.64
N LEU A 50 10.06 -4.22 7.42
CA LEU A 50 8.85 -3.48 7.09
C LEU A 50 9.01 -2.67 5.80
N ALA A 51 10.15 -1.98 5.64
CA ALA A 51 10.49 -1.24 4.43
C ALA A 51 10.43 -2.12 3.17
N ALA A 52 11.13 -3.25 3.18
CA ALA A 52 11.13 -4.18 2.05
C ALA A 52 9.74 -4.82 1.84
N PHE A 53 9.06 -5.16 2.93
CA PHE A 53 7.77 -5.83 2.90
C PHE A 53 6.66 -4.95 2.31
N ILE A 54 6.67 -3.64 2.59
CA ILE A 54 5.71 -2.69 1.99
C ILE A 54 5.86 -2.68 0.47
N VAL A 55 7.08 -2.47 -0.04
CA VAL A 55 7.35 -2.43 -1.49
C VAL A 55 6.90 -3.73 -2.16
N ILE A 56 7.21 -4.88 -1.54
CA ILE A 56 6.77 -6.18 -2.05
C ILE A 56 5.25 -6.29 -2.04
N ALA A 57 4.58 -5.92 -0.95
CA ALA A 57 3.12 -5.99 -0.84
C ALA A 57 2.42 -5.11 -1.88
N GLU A 58 2.97 -3.92 -2.17
CA GLU A 58 2.47 -3.03 -3.22
C GLU A 58 2.56 -3.68 -4.60
N VAL A 59 3.72 -4.24 -4.96
CA VAL A 59 3.91 -4.92 -6.26
C VAL A 59 3.01 -6.15 -6.37
N PHE A 60 2.86 -6.93 -5.29
CA PHE A 60 2.00 -8.11 -5.27
C PHE A 60 0.51 -7.78 -5.34
N ALA A 61 0.09 -6.55 -5.01
CA ALA A 61 -1.30 -6.11 -5.15
C ALA A 61 -1.69 -5.82 -6.62
N LEU A 62 -0.72 -5.44 -7.46
CA LEU A 62 -0.94 -5.02 -8.84
C LEU A 62 -1.66 -6.05 -9.73
N PRO A 63 -1.33 -7.35 -9.71
CA PRO A 63 -1.91 -8.31 -10.66
C PRO A 63 -3.42 -8.42 -10.54
N TYR A 64 -3.94 -8.27 -9.32
CA TYR A 64 -5.37 -8.21 -9.08
C TYR A 64 -5.97 -6.91 -9.63
N LEU A 65 -5.38 -5.75 -9.31
CA LEU A 65 -5.91 -4.44 -9.71
C LEU A 65 -5.89 -4.23 -11.23
N LEU A 66 -4.91 -4.82 -11.91
CA LEU A 66 -4.76 -4.83 -13.37
C LEU A 66 -5.57 -5.93 -14.06
N GLN A 67 -6.33 -6.74 -13.31
CA GLN A 67 -7.15 -7.85 -13.83
C GLN A 67 -6.35 -8.86 -14.66
N MET A 68 -5.12 -9.14 -14.24
CA MET A 68 -4.27 -10.14 -14.90
C MET A 68 -4.89 -11.53 -14.76
N ARG A 69 -4.75 -12.35 -15.81
CA ARG A 69 -5.22 -13.73 -15.82
C ARG A 69 -4.30 -14.59 -14.94
N LEU A 70 -4.68 -14.75 -13.68
CA LEU A 70 -4.00 -15.57 -12.69
C LEU A 70 -4.95 -16.60 -12.08
N SER A 71 -4.40 -17.56 -11.33
CA SER A 71 -5.21 -18.50 -10.57
C SER A 71 -6.06 -17.77 -9.53
N SER A 72 -7.23 -18.33 -9.19
CA SER A 72 -8.15 -17.73 -8.20
C SER A 72 -7.48 -17.52 -6.83
N ALA A 73 -6.56 -18.42 -6.45
CA ALA A 73 -5.78 -18.29 -5.23
C ALA A 73 -4.84 -17.09 -5.27
N MET A 74 -4.12 -16.88 -6.37
CA MET A 74 -3.22 -15.74 -6.52
C MET A 74 -3.99 -14.41 -6.59
N GLN A 75 -5.18 -14.39 -7.18
CA GLN A 75 -6.04 -13.20 -7.16
C GLN A 75 -6.47 -12.83 -5.74
N LEU A 76 -6.78 -13.82 -4.89
CA LEU A 76 -7.09 -13.58 -3.49
C LEU A 76 -5.88 -13.05 -2.73
N VAL A 77 -4.69 -13.65 -2.93
CA VAL A 77 -3.45 -13.18 -2.30
C VAL A 77 -3.18 -11.72 -2.69
N SER A 78 -3.26 -11.38 -3.98
CA SER A 78 -3.09 -10.01 -4.46
C SER A 78 -4.17 -9.04 -3.93
N MET A 79 -5.40 -9.50 -3.70
CA MET A 79 -6.42 -8.69 -3.04
C MET A 79 -6.05 -8.40 -1.59
N VAL A 80 -5.61 -9.42 -0.85
CA VAL A 80 -5.21 -9.31 0.54
C VAL A 80 -3.99 -8.39 0.68
N THR A 81 -2.99 -8.51 -0.20
CA THR A 81 -1.84 -7.60 -0.19
C THR A 81 -2.24 -6.16 -0.48
N GLY A 82 -3.20 -5.93 -1.38
CA GLY A 82 -3.74 -4.58 -1.65
C GLY A 82 -4.41 -3.94 -0.43
N TRP A 83 -5.11 -4.71 0.38
CA TRP A 83 -5.62 -4.23 1.68
C TRP A 83 -4.51 -4.02 2.70
N LEU A 84 -3.56 -4.95 2.74
CA LEU A 84 -2.44 -4.91 3.67
C LEU A 84 -1.62 -3.63 3.49
N VAL A 85 -1.35 -3.23 2.25
CA VAL A 85 -0.66 -1.96 1.93
C VAL A 85 -1.38 -0.75 2.54
N ALA A 86 -2.70 -0.66 2.34
CA ALA A 86 -3.49 0.44 2.88
C ALA A 86 -3.45 0.47 4.42
N PHE A 87 -3.55 -0.70 5.06
CA PHE A 87 -3.46 -0.81 6.51
C PHE A 87 -2.07 -0.50 7.06
N LEU A 88 -1.00 -0.92 6.38
CA LEU A 88 0.36 -0.59 6.78
C LEU A 88 0.60 0.92 6.70
N TRP A 89 0.22 1.57 5.61
CA TRP A 89 0.38 3.01 5.46
C TRP A 89 -0.44 3.81 6.47
N LEU A 90 -1.69 3.42 6.69
CA LEU A 90 -2.54 4.04 7.71
C LEU A 90 -1.98 3.80 9.12
N GLY A 91 -1.51 2.60 9.41
CA GLY A 91 -0.90 2.23 10.69
C GLY A 91 0.38 3.03 10.98
N ILE A 92 1.26 3.18 9.98
CA ILE A 92 2.48 3.99 10.09
C ILE A 92 2.12 5.46 10.30
N ALA A 93 1.16 6.00 9.54
CA ALA A 93 0.72 7.38 9.69
C ALA A 93 0.17 7.66 11.10
N LEU A 94 -0.66 6.75 11.63
CA LEU A 94 -1.19 6.86 12.98
C LEU A 94 -0.09 6.71 14.04
N TRP A 95 0.81 5.73 13.86
CA TRP A 95 1.92 5.48 14.80
C TRP A 95 2.81 6.71 14.93
N LEU A 96 3.24 7.31 13.82
CA LEU A 96 4.11 8.49 13.81
C LEU A 96 3.41 9.72 14.39
N THR A 97 2.09 9.84 14.18
CA THR A 97 1.30 10.94 14.74
C THR A 97 1.11 10.80 16.25
N ILE A 98 0.94 9.58 16.76
CA ILE A 98 0.72 9.32 18.19
C ILE A 98 2.06 9.33 18.96
N SER A 99 3.13 8.85 18.35
CA SER A 99 4.44 8.72 18.99
C SER A 99 5.22 10.04 19.02
N ASP A 100 4.60 11.15 18.61
CA ASP A 100 5.18 12.50 18.50
C ASP A 100 6.60 12.49 17.92
N SER A 101 6.76 11.71 16.84
CA SER A 101 8.06 11.47 16.25
C SER A 101 8.50 12.73 15.50
N THR A 102 9.72 13.22 15.73
CA THR A 102 10.31 14.38 15.02
C THR A 102 10.65 14.09 13.55
N VAL A 103 10.09 13.00 13.01
CA VAL A 103 10.32 12.52 11.66
C VAL A 103 9.56 13.42 10.69
N THR A 104 10.25 13.89 9.66
CA THR A 104 9.71 14.81 8.66
C THR A 104 9.12 14.10 7.43
N ASN A 105 9.33 12.79 7.32
CA ASN A 105 8.88 11.99 6.17
C ASN A 105 8.36 10.61 6.60
N ILE A 106 7.13 10.27 6.20
CA ILE A 106 6.57 8.94 6.43
C ILE A 106 7.08 7.88 5.45
N GLY A 107 7.81 8.26 4.40
CA GLY A 107 8.39 7.34 3.40
C GLY A 107 7.41 6.88 2.32
N LEU A 108 6.21 7.47 2.22
CA LEU A 108 5.16 7.08 1.26
C LEU A 108 5.67 7.05 -0.18
N LEU A 109 6.35 8.13 -0.59
CA LEU A 109 7.00 8.28 -1.90
C LEU A 109 8.53 8.12 -1.78
N GLY A 110 8.97 7.42 -0.73
CA GLY A 110 10.38 7.37 -0.36
C GLY A 110 10.97 8.75 -0.10
N ASP A 111 12.13 9.05 -0.68
CA ASP A 111 12.83 10.33 -0.52
C ASP A 111 12.54 11.33 -1.66
N VAL A 112 11.76 10.92 -2.66
CA VAL A 112 11.43 11.77 -3.83
C VAL A 112 10.53 12.94 -3.41
N VAL A 113 9.55 12.65 -2.55
CA VAL A 113 8.64 13.66 -1.99
C VAL A 113 8.44 13.36 -0.51
N ALA A 114 8.94 14.25 0.34
CA ALA A 114 8.75 14.13 1.77
C ALA A 114 7.28 14.43 2.13
N VAL A 115 6.61 13.45 2.74
CA VAL A 115 5.26 13.62 3.28
C VAL A 115 5.35 13.63 4.79
N ALA A 116 5.09 14.80 5.39
CA ALA A 116 5.14 14.94 6.84
C ALA A 116 4.06 14.08 7.53
N PRO A 117 4.37 13.44 8.67
CA PRO A 117 3.37 12.76 9.47
C PRO A 117 2.35 13.76 10.03
N GLY A 118 1.07 13.39 9.99
CA GLY A 118 -0.02 14.20 10.53
C GLY A 118 -1.36 13.88 9.86
N LEU A 119 -2.27 14.85 9.85
CA LEU A 119 -3.61 14.66 9.28
C LEU A 119 -3.56 14.22 7.80
N ILE A 120 -2.66 14.81 7.01
CA ILE A 120 -2.57 14.54 5.56
C ILE A 120 -2.16 13.09 5.31
N SER A 121 -1.16 12.56 6.03
CA SER A 121 -0.74 11.16 5.87
C SER A 121 -1.83 10.17 6.28
N ILE A 122 -2.60 10.49 7.35
CA ILE A 122 -3.75 9.68 7.77
C ILE A 122 -4.84 9.68 6.70
N LEU A 123 -5.15 10.84 6.13
CA LEU A 123 -6.13 10.96 5.05
C LEU A 123 -5.70 10.18 3.81
N ILE A 124 -4.42 10.21 3.45
CA ILE A 124 -3.87 9.39 2.35
C ILE A 124 -4.07 7.90 2.66
N GLY A 125 -3.71 7.44 3.86
CA GLY A 125 -3.93 6.04 4.27
C GLY A 125 -5.41 5.62 4.21
N LEU A 126 -6.32 6.50 4.63
CA LEU A 126 -7.76 6.27 4.53
C LEU A 126 -8.23 6.21 3.07
N ILE A 127 -7.72 7.09 2.20
CA ILE A 127 -8.02 7.05 0.77
C ILE A 127 -7.55 5.73 0.16
N LEU A 128 -6.32 5.28 0.48
CA LEU A 128 -5.83 3.97 0.04
C LEU A 128 -6.73 2.83 0.54
N GLY A 129 -7.22 2.90 1.78
CA GLY A 129 -8.17 1.93 2.32
C GLY A 129 -9.52 1.91 1.59
N ILE A 130 -10.06 3.10 1.28
CA ILE A 130 -11.29 3.23 0.50
C ILE A 130 -11.09 2.69 -0.91
N LEU A 131 -9.97 3.01 -1.57
CA LEU A 131 -9.61 2.51 -2.89
C LEU A 131 -9.44 0.98 -2.89
N ALA A 132 -8.75 0.42 -1.90
CA ALA A 132 -8.59 -1.02 -1.71
C ALA A 132 -9.95 -1.70 -1.52
N GLY A 133 -10.79 -1.15 -0.64
CA GLY A 133 -12.12 -1.67 -0.39
C GLY A 133 -13.03 -1.58 -1.60
N TRP A 134 -13.06 -0.44 -2.29
CA TRP A 134 -13.87 -0.25 -3.49
C TRP A 134 -13.40 -1.14 -4.63
N SER A 135 -12.08 -1.26 -4.81
CA SER A 135 -11.49 -2.13 -5.83
C SER A 135 -11.94 -3.56 -5.59
N SER A 136 -11.92 -4.07 -4.34
CA SER A 136 -12.22 -5.46 -3.98
C SER A 136 -13.58 -5.97 -4.49
N TRP A 137 -14.58 -5.09 -4.62
CA TRP A 137 -15.89 -5.42 -5.22
C TRP A 137 -15.83 -5.76 -6.71
N SER A 138 -14.74 -5.42 -7.41
CA SER A 138 -14.47 -5.83 -8.79
C SER A 138 -14.11 -7.32 -8.90
N ILE A 139 -13.69 -7.99 -7.81
CA ILE A 139 -13.58 -9.45 -7.78
C ILE A 139 -14.98 -10.03 -7.63
N ARG A 140 -15.71 -10.06 -8.73
CA ARG A 140 -16.74 -11.08 -8.95
C ARG A 140 -16.36 -11.93 -10.16
N PRO A 141 -15.43 -12.88 -9.95
CA PRO A 141 -15.58 -14.18 -10.63
C PRO A 141 -15.42 -15.38 -9.67
N LEU A 142 -15.58 -15.22 -8.34
CA LEU A 142 -15.63 -16.38 -7.42
C LEU A 142 -16.93 -17.21 -7.55
N LEU A 143 -17.90 -16.79 -8.38
CA LEU A 143 -19.13 -17.52 -8.69
C LEU A 143 -19.25 -17.98 -10.15
N ARG A 144 -18.15 -18.00 -10.92
CA ARG A 144 -18.12 -18.80 -12.15
C ARG A 144 -17.56 -20.18 -11.83
N THR A 145 -18.41 -20.95 -11.16
CA THR A 145 -18.34 -22.41 -11.12
C THR A 145 -18.10 -22.97 -12.52
N LYS A 146 -17.13 -23.89 -12.60
CA LYS A 146 -16.97 -24.96 -13.60
C LYS A 146 -17.58 -24.71 -14.99
N LYS A 147 -16.73 -24.55 -15.98
CA LYS A 147 -16.89 -25.27 -17.24
C LYS A 147 -15.69 -26.18 -17.43
#